data_AF-H9FLV8-F1
#
_entry.id   AF-H9FLV8-F1
#
_cell.length_a   1.000
_cell.length_b   1.000
_cell.length_c   1.000
_cell.angle_alpha   90.00
_cell.angle_beta   90.00
_cell.angle_gamma   90.00
#
_symmetry.space_group_name_H-M   'P 1'
#
loop_
_entity.id
_entity.type
_entity.pdbx_description
1 polymer ?
#
loop_
_entity_poly.entity_id
_entity_poly.type
_entity_poly.pdbx_seq_one_letter_code
_entity_poly.pdbx_strand_id
1 'polypeptide(L)'
;PRLMSSHLPIQIFTKAFFSSKAKVIYMGRNPRDVVVSLYHYSKIAGQLKDPGTPDQFLRDFLKGEVQFGSWFDHIKGWLRMQGKDNFLFITYEELQQDLQGSVQRICGFLGRPLGKEALGSVVA
;
A
#
# COMPACT_ATOMS: atom_id res chain seq x y z
N PRO A 1 10.99 18.19 2.51
CA PRO A 1 10.56 17.02 1.70
C PRO A 1 9.09 16.73 1.94
N ARG A 2 8.24 16.64 0.89
CA ARG A 2 6.81 16.33 1.07
C ARG A 2 6.61 14.81 1.17
N LEU A 3 5.86 14.37 2.16
CA LEU A 3 5.35 13.00 2.28
C LEU A 3 3.85 13.03 1.94
N MET A 4 3.44 12.24 0.95
CA MET A 4 2.08 12.21 0.43
C MET A 4 1.65 10.75 0.23
N SER A 5 0.36 10.47 0.36
CA SER A 5 -0.20 9.12 0.22
C SER A 5 -1.35 9.14 -0.77
N SER A 6 -1.62 7.99 -1.41
CA SER A 6 -2.75 7.82 -2.32
C SER A 6 -3.16 6.35 -2.39
N HIS A 7 -4.46 6.11 -2.55
CA HIS A 7 -5.03 4.79 -2.87
C HIS A 7 -5.52 4.73 -4.33
N LEU A 8 -5.12 5.68 -5.18
CA LEU A 8 -5.56 5.69 -6.57
C LEU A 8 -4.89 4.56 -7.37
N PRO A 9 -5.65 3.88 -8.24
CA PRO A 9 -5.07 2.94 -9.18
C PRO A 9 -4.21 3.71 -10.20
N ILE A 10 -3.18 3.04 -10.74
CA ILE A 10 -2.13 3.68 -11.55
C ILE A 10 -2.67 4.52 -12.73
N GLN A 11 -3.79 4.11 -13.33
CA GLN A 11 -4.41 4.79 -14.47
C GLN A 11 -5.10 6.12 -14.14
N ILE A 12 -5.44 6.37 -12.86
CA ILE A 12 -6.03 7.63 -12.38
C ILE A 12 -5.01 8.46 -11.58
N PHE A 13 -3.87 7.86 -11.21
CA PHE A 13 -2.82 8.54 -10.45
C PHE A 13 -2.23 9.75 -11.20
N THR A 14 -1.61 10.67 -10.45
CA THR A 14 -1.07 11.93 -10.96
C THR A 14 -0.12 11.72 -12.13
N LYS A 15 -0.57 12.06 -13.35
CA LYS A 15 0.19 11.80 -14.60
C LYS A 15 1.60 12.39 -14.61
N ALA A 16 1.79 13.55 -13.98
CA ALA A 16 3.09 14.20 -13.86
C ALA A 16 4.14 13.36 -13.11
N PHE A 17 3.72 12.36 -12.32
CA PHE A 17 4.64 11.42 -11.66
C PHE A 17 5.50 10.67 -12.68
N PHE A 18 4.92 10.18 -13.78
CA PHE A 18 5.58 9.26 -14.70
C PHE A 18 6.76 9.86 -15.47
N SER A 19 6.84 11.20 -15.55
CA SER A 19 7.94 11.95 -16.16
C SER A 19 8.85 12.63 -15.11
N SER A 20 8.65 12.36 -13.82
CA SER A 20 9.37 13.01 -12.72
C SER A 20 10.38 12.08 -12.03
N LYS A 21 11.22 12.66 -11.18
CA LYS A 21 12.12 11.92 -10.27
C LYS A 21 11.50 11.64 -8.89
N ALA A 22 10.20 11.91 -8.71
CA ALA A 22 9.54 11.60 -7.45
C ALA A 22 9.61 10.09 -7.18
N LYS A 23 9.70 9.72 -5.90
CA LYS A 23 9.77 8.32 -5.47
C LYS A 23 8.40 7.85 -5.00
N VAL A 24 8.06 6.59 -5.30
CA VAL A 24 6.87 5.92 -4.79
C VAL A 24 7.26 4.64 -4.07
N ILE A 25 6.65 4.41 -2.92
CA ILE A 25 6.67 3.13 -2.22
C ILE A 25 5.25 2.58 -2.30
N TYR A 26 5.08 1.44 -2.97
CA TYR A 26 3.82 0.72 -3.04
C TYR A 26 3.83 -0.42 -2.03
N MET A 27 2.83 -0.44 -1.14
CA MET A 27 2.65 -1.49 -0.15
C MET A 27 1.60 -2.51 -0.60
N GLY A 28 2.01 -3.76 -0.80
CA GLY A 28 1.11 -4.90 -0.98
C GLY A 28 0.68 -5.53 0.35
N ARG A 29 -0.41 -6.28 0.35
CA ARG A 29 -0.86 -7.11 1.48
C ARG A 29 -1.69 -8.27 0.96
N ASN A 30 -1.71 -9.40 1.65
CA ASN A 30 -2.55 -10.54 1.29
C ASN A 30 -4.02 -10.10 1.12
N PRO A 31 -4.66 -10.37 -0.03
CA PRO A 31 -6.01 -9.88 -0.30
C PRO A 31 -7.06 -10.41 0.70
N ARG A 32 -6.82 -11.58 1.29
CA ARG A 32 -7.70 -12.17 2.31
C ARG A 32 -7.72 -11.32 3.59
N ASP A 33 -6.56 -10.82 3.99
CA ASP A 33 -6.44 -9.95 5.17
C ASP A 33 -6.94 -8.54 4.85
N VAL A 34 -6.78 -8.08 3.60
CA VAL A 34 -7.31 -6.80 3.13
C VAL A 34 -8.84 -6.78 3.21
N VAL A 35 -9.53 -7.83 2.73
CA VAL A 35 -11.01 -7.85 2.76
C VAL A 35 -11.55 -7.87 4.19
N VAL A 36 -10.94 -8.64 5.11
CA VAL A 36 -11.32 -8.64 6.53
C VAL A 36 -11.08 -7.26 7.15
N SER A 37 -9.91 -6.67 6.92
CA SER A 37 -9.58 -5.34 7.42
C SER A 37 -10.55 -4.27 6.91
N LEU A 38 -10.92 -4.32 5.63
CA LEU A 38 -11.87 -3.37 5.03
C LEU A 38 -13.29 -3.59 5.56
N TYR A 39 -13.70 -4.84 5.80
CA TYR A 39 -14.99 -5.15 6.40
C TYR A 39 -15.15 -4.47 7.76
N HIS A 40 -14.15 -4.61 8.65
CA HIS A 40 -14.17 -3.95 9.95
C HIS A 40 -14.09 -2.43 9.86
N TYR A 41 -13.23 -1.91 8.98
CA TYR A 41 -13.11 -0.46 8.77
C TYR A 41 -14.45 0.16 8.30
N SER A 42 -15.18 -0.51 7.40
CA SER A 42 -16.45 -0.02 6.86
C SER A 42 -17.54 0.11 7.93
N LYS A 43 -17.43 -0.59 9.06
CA LYS A 43 -18.37 -0.46 10.20
C LYS A 43 -18.18 0.82 11.01
N ILE A 44 -16.99 1.40 10.97
CA ILE A 44 -16.61 2.57 11.79
C ILE A 44 -16.36 3.83 10.96
N ALA A 45 -16.22 3.68 9.63
CA ALA A 45 -15.92 4.76 8.72
C ALA A 45 -17.21 5.42 8.21
N GLY A 46 -17.51 6.64 8.67
CA GLY A 46 -18.75 7.35 8.33
C GLY A 46 -18.91 7.71 6.84
N GLN A 47 -17.83 7.68 6.06
CA GLN A 47 -17.88 7.87 4.60
C GLN A 47 -18.19 6.59 3.82
N LEU A 48 -18.19 5.42 4.49
CA LEU A 48 -18.47 4.12 3.87
C LEU A 48 -19.86 3.64 4.25
N LYS A 49 -20.46 2.87 3.35
CA LYS A 49 -21.69 2.14 3.66
C LYS A 49 -21.38 0.98 4.60
N ASP A 50 -22.34 0.62 5.43
CA ASP A 50 -22.25 -0.60 6.24
C ASP A 50 -21.95 -1.80 5.32
N PRO A 51 -21.00 -2.67 5.69
CA PRO A 51 -20.55 -3.75 4.83
C PRO A 51 -21.59 -4.88 4.64
N GLY A 52 -22.67 -4.90 5.42
CA GLY A 52 -23.68 -5.95 5.36
C GLY A 52 -23.13 -7.32 5.75
N THR A 53 -23.58 -8.36 5.04
CA THR A 53 -23.19 -9.74 5.33
C THR A 53 -21.76 -10.03 4.84
N PRO A 54 -20.98 -10.86 5.55
CA PRO A 54 -19.62 -11.21 5.14
C PRO A 54 -19.54 -11.78 3.72
N ASP A 55 -20.48 -12.65 3.34
CA ASP A 55 -20.52 -13.26 2.01
C ASP A 55 -20.75 -12.25 0.90
N GLN A 56 -21.65 -11.28 1.11
CA GLN A 56 -21.91 -10.26 0.11
C GLN A 56 -20.70 -9.33 -0.03
N PHE A 57 -20.14 -8.91 1.10
CA PHE A 57 -18.95 -8.07 1.11
C PHE A 57 -17.77 -8.71 0.40
N LEU A 58 -17.54 -10.01 0.62
CA LEU A 58 -16.50 -10.77 -0.09
C LEU A 58 -16.77 -10.83 -1.59
N ARG A 59 -18.02 -11.06 -2.03
CA ARG A 59 -18.39 -11.05 -3.44
C ARG A 59 -18.10 -9.70 -4.09
N ASP A 60 -18.49 -8.61 -3.43
CA ASP A 60 -18.29 -7.25 -3.93
C ASP A 60 -16.78 -6.93 -4.02
N PHE A 61 -15.99 -7.31 -3.00
CA PHE A 61 -14.54 -7.18 -3.02
C PHE A 61 -13.89 -7.92 -4.18
N LEU A 62 -14.27 -9.18 -4.43
CA LEU A 62 -13.73 -10.00 -5.52
C LEU A 62 -14.11 -9.47 -6.91
N LYS A 63 -15.29 -8.86 -7.05
CA LYS A 63 -15.74 -8.20 -8.27
C LYS A 63 -15.14 -6.80 -8.47
N GLY A 64 -14.51 -6.24 -7.44
CA GLY A 64 -14.03 -4.86 -7.44
C GLY A 64 -15.15 -3.81 -7.30
N GLU A 65 -16.31 -4.20 -6.77
CA GLU A 65 -17.46 -3.32 -6.45
C GLU A 65 -17.29 -2.65 -5.08
N VAL A 66 -16.06 -2.22 -4.79
CA VAL A 66 -15.66 -1.54 -3.55
C VAL A 66 -14.90 -0.26 -3.88
N GLN A 67 -14.64 0.56 -2.87
CA GLN A 67 -13.81 1.76 -3.04
C GLN A 67 -12.47 1.43 -3.71
N PHE A 68 -12.05 2.29 -4.64
CA PHE A 68 -10.83 2.14 -5.45
C PHE A 68 -10.80 0.92 -6.41
N GLY A 69 -11.89 0.16 -6.50
CA GLY A 69 -12.08 -0.89 -7.50
C GLY A 69 -11.41 -2.23 -7.15
N SER A 70 -11.08 -3.00 -8.18
CA SER A 70 -10.49 -4.33 -8.07
C SER A 70 -9.09 -4.29 -7.44
N TRP A 71 -8.91 -4.97 -6.31
CA TRP A 71 -7.60 -5.16 -5.68
C TRP A 71 -6.59 -5.79 -6.65
N PHE A 72 -7.05 -6.76 -7.45
CA PHE A 72 -6.21 -7.46 -8.41
C PHE A 72 -5.70 -6.51 -9.49
N ASP A 73 -6.56 -5.66 -10.04
CA ASP A 73 -6.16 -4.73 -11.09
C ASP A 73 -5.29 -3.61 -10.52
N HIS A 74 -5.56 -3.18 -9.28
CA HIS A 74 -4.76 -2.20 -8.58
C HIS A 74 -3.31 -2.67 -8.42
N ILE A 75 -3.08 -3.85 -7.83
CA ILE A 75 -1.73 -4.37 -7.61
C ILE A 75 -1.03 -4.72 -8.93
N LYS A 76 -1.72 -5.39 -9.87
CA LYS A 76 -1.15 -5.70 -11.19
C LYS A 76 -0.75 -4.42 -11.95
N GLY A 77 -1.55 -3.37 -11.86
CA GLY A 77 -1.28 -2.10 -12.51
C GLY A 77 -0.03 -1.43 -11.94
N TRP A 78 0.05 -1.32 -10.62
CA TRP A 78 1.20 -0.69 -9.95
C TRP A 78 2.50 -1.49 -10.07
N LEU A 79 2.44 -2.82 -10.06
CA LEU A 79 3.61 -3.68 -10.24
C LEU A 79 4.28 -3.53 -11.62
N ARG A 80 3.63 -2.90 -12.61
CA ARG A 80 4.28 -2.53 -13.88
C ARG A 80 5.44 -1.55 -13.71
N MET A 81 5.54 -0.88 -12.56
CA MET A 81 6.64 0.02 -12.22
C MET A 81 7.84 -0.70 -11.59
N GLN A 82 7.72 -2.00 -11.31
CA GLN A 82 8.80 -2.81 -10.75
C GLN A 82 10.02 -2.78 -11.68
N GLY A 83 11.21 -2.63 -11.09
CA GLY A 83 12.48 -2.47 -11.81
C GLY A 83 12.89 -1.02 -12.07
N LYS A 84 12.04 -0.02 -11.76
CA LYS A 84 12.43 1.39 -11.80
C LYS A 84 13.07 1.85 -10.50
N ASP A 85 14.16 2.62 -10.58
CA ASP A 85 14.92 3.11 -9.42
C ASP A 85 14.12 4.05 -8.49
N ASN A 86 13.04 4.66 -8.99
CA ASN A 86 12.17 5.55 -8.22
C ASN A 86 10.88 4.85 -7.73
N PHE A 87 10.83 3.51 -7.77
CA PHE A 87 9.71 2.71 -7.31
C PHE A 87 10.17 1.56 -6.41
N LEU A 88 9.64 1.50 -5.19
CA LEU A 88 9.85 0.40 -4.27
C LEU A 88 8.53 -0.34 -4.06
N PHE A 89 8.54 -1.66 -4.28
CA PHE A 89 7.48 -2.55 -3.83
C PHE A 89 7.90 -3.22 -2.51
N ILE A 90 7.02 -3.19 -1.53
CA ILE A 90 7.16 -3.88 -0.25
C ILE A 90 5.80 -4.42 0.17
N THR A 91 5.76 -5.46 0.99
CA THR A 91 4.54 -6.05 1.51
C THR A 91 4.37 -5.78 3.00
N TYR A 92 3.13 -5.76 3.46
CA TYR A 92 2.80 -5.71 4.88
C TYR A 92 3.41 -6.90 5.63
N GLU A 93 3.43 -8.07 5.00
CA GLU A 93 3.99 -9.29 5.56
C GLU A 93 5.51 -9.21 5.75
N GLU A 94 6.26 -8.59 4.82
CA GLU A 94 7.68 -8.29 5.01
C GLU A 94 7.93 -7.41 6.24
N LEU A 95 7.09 -6.37 6.45
CA LEU A 95 7.17 -5.51 7.64
C LEU A 95 6.89 -6.27 8.94
N GLN A 96 5.95 -7.23 8.92
CA GLN A 96 5.64 -8.06 10.09
C GLN A 96 6.74 -9.08 10.38
N GLN A 97 7.39 -9.64 9.36
CA GLN A 97 8.43 -10.65 9.51
C GLN A 97 9.76 -10.05 9.98
N ASP A 98 10.17 -8.93 9.38
CA ASP A 98 11.39 -8.21 9.75
C ASP A 98 11.18 -6.71 9.55
N LEU A 99 10.67 -6.07 10.61
CA LEU A 99 10.44 -4.62 10.61
C LEU A 99 11.76 -3.85 10.45
N GLN A 100 12.83 -4.29 11.12
CA GLN A 100 14.11 -3.58 11.11
C GLN A 100 14.74 -3.61 9.71
N GLY A 101 14.83 -4.79 9.07
CA GLY A 101 15.36 -4.93 7.71
C GLY A 101 14.50 -4.20 6.68
N SER A 102 13.17 -4.22 6.85
CA SER A 102 12.26 -3.46 6.00
C SER A 102 12.47 -1.95 6.11
N VAL A 103 12.64 -1.40 7.32
CA VAL A 103 12.97 0.01 7.54
C VAL A 103 14.32 0.36 6.91
N GLN A 104 15.34 -0.48 7.07
CA GLN A 104 16.65 -0.28 6.43
C GLN A 104 16.53 -0.22 4.89
N ARG A 105 15.74 -1.12 4.29
CA ARG A 105 15.50 -1.15 2.84
C ARG A 105 14.78 0.11 2.36
N ILE A 106 13.77 0.59 3.08
CA ILE A 106 13.06 1.85 2.79
C ILE A 106 14.02 3.04 2.90
N CYS A 107 14.85 3.08 3.94
CA CYS A 107 15.88 4.10 4.13
C CYS A 107 16.90 4.13 2.98
N GLY A 108 17.37 2.96 2.54
CA GLY A 108 18.25 2.83 1.38
C GLY A 108 17.60 3.38 0.10
N PHE A 109 16.35 2.97 -0.18
CA PHE A 109 15.58 3.49 -1.30
C PHE A 109 15.39 5.01 -1.25
N LEU A 110 15.13 5.58 -0.08
CA LEU A 110 14.97 7.02 0.10
C LEU A 110 16.29 7.79 0.05
N GLY A 111 17.44 7.11 0.12
CA GLY A 111 18.77 7.73 0.23
C GLY A 111 18.99 8.39 1.60
N ARG A 112 18.47 7.77 2.66
CA ARG A 112 18.49 8.28 4.04
C ARG A 112 18.88 7.16 5.01
N PRO A 113 20.15 6.74 5.02
CA PRO A 113 20.61 5.70 5.95
C PRO A 113 20.48 6.19 7.40
N LEU A 114 20.21 5.26 8.31
CA LEU A 114 20.09 5.52 9.74
C LEU A 114 21.22 4.80 10.50
N GLY A 115 21.74 5.46 11.54
CA GLY A 115 22.59 4.79 12.53
C GLY A 115 21.79 3.81 13.39
N LYS A 116 22.49 2.92 14.12
CA LYS A 116 21.86 1.85 14.91
C LYS A 116 20.84 2.36 15.92
N GLU A 117 21.13 3.46 16.62
CA GLU A 117 20.21 4.05 17.61
C GLU A 117 18.95 4.63 16.96
N ALA A 118 19.12 5.43 15.90
CA ALA A 118 18.00 6.01 15.17
C ALA A 118 17.12 4.93 14.51
N LEU A 119 17.74 3.86 13.99
CA LEU A 119 17.01 2.71 13.47
C LEU A 119 16.21 2.00 14.58
N GLY A 120 16.84 1.78 15.74
CA GLY A 120 16.16 1.20 16.91
C GLY A 120 14.95 2.04 17.35
N SER A 121 15.08 3.37 17.34
CA SER A 121 13.99 4.28 17.68
C SER A 121 12.83 4.27 16.68
N VAL A 122 13.07 3.92 15.40
CA VAL A 122 11.99 3.82 14.39
C VAL A 122 11.26 2.48 14.48
N VAL A 123 11.94 1.44 14.98
CA VAL A 123 11.42 0.06 15.08
C VAL A 123 10.72 -0.19 16.42
N ALA A 124 11.09 0.55 17.47
CA ALA A 124 10.51 0.48 18.82
C ALA A 124 9.07 1.03 18.86
#